data_AF-A0A1A1YM61-F1
#
_entry.id   AF-A0A1A1YM61-F1
#
_cell.length_a   1.000
_cell.length_b   1.000
_cell.length_c   1.000
_cell.angle_alpha   90.00
_cell.angle_beta   90.00
_cell.angle_gamma   90.00
#
_symmetry.space_group_name_H-M   'P 1'
#
loop_
_entity.id
_entity.type
_entity.pdbx_description
1 polymer ?
#
loop_
_entity_poly.entity_id
_entity_poly.type
_entity_poly.pdbx_seq_one_letter_code
_entity_poly.pdbx_strand_id
1 'polypeptide(L)'
;MDRAMATLAPDAELISPLSGRMVFRGHDDLRSLLTAVYGGLGQLSWQEPIGEGPIRVAVSEGRVAGVTITDALVLELDDNGQIRRLRPHLRPWLATTVFALLLGPKIARHPAVLRRALRR
;
A
#
# COMPACT_ATOMS: atom_id res chain seq x y z
N MET A 1 13.76 -0.96 -1.90
CA MET A 1 12.53 -1.35 -2.64
C MET A 1 12.65 -2.76 -3.22
N ASP A 2 13.78 -3.16 -3.80
CA ASP A 2 13.90 -4.45 -4.50
C ASP A 2 13.57 -5.68 -3.66
N ARG A 3 14.05 -5.73 -2.40
CA ARG A 3 13.69 -6.82 -1.47
C ARG A 3 12.19 -6.88 -1.18
N ALA A 4 11.53 -5.73 -1.05
CA ALA A 4 10.09 -5.68 -0.81
C ALA A 4 9.30 -6.10 -2.06
N MET A 5 9.78 -5.77 -3.26
CA MET A 5 9.14 -6.24 -4.50
C MET A 5 9.28 -7.76 -4.68
N ALA A 6 10.40 -8.36 -4.24
CA ALA A 6 10.59 -9.81 -4.30
C ALA A 6 9.62 -10.61 -3.42
N THR A 7 9.01 -10.00 -2.41
CA THR A 7 7.99 -10.67 -1.57
C THR A 7 6.59 -10.64 -2.19
N LEU A 8 6.39 -9.92 -3.29
CA LEU A 8 5.10 -9.79 -3.97
C LEU A 8 4.99 -10.81 -5.11
N ALA A 9 3.83 -11.42 -5.27
CA ALA A 9 3.53 -12.23 -6.46
C ALA A 9 3.66 -11.37 -7.73
N PRO A 10 4.00 -11.95 -8.90
CA PRO A 10 4.18 -11.20 -10.14
C PRO A 10 2.96 -10.35 -10.54
N ASP A 11 1.76 -10.85 -10.25
CA ASP A 11 0.46 -10.25 -10.52
C ASP A 11 -0.17 -9.60 -9.28
N ALA A 12 0.62 -9.32 -8.24
CA ALA A 12 0.13 -8.78 -6.99
C ALA A 12 -0.71 -7.52 -7.18
N GLU A 13 -1.72 -7.36 -6.34
CA GLU A 13 -2.67 -6.24 -6.41
C GLU A 13 -2.67 -5.43 -5.10
N LEU A 14 -2.81 -4.11 -5.21
CA LEU A 14 -3.09 -3.23 -4.07
C LEU A 14 -4.41 -2.49 -4.30
N ILE A 15 -5.35 -2.67 -3.37
CA ILE A 15 -6.64 -1.97 -3.38
C ILE A 15 -6.49 -0.67 -2.58
N SER A 16 -6.75 0.46 -3.22
CA SER A 16 -6.53 1.77 -2.60
C SER A 16 -7.49 2.02 -1.42
N PRO A 17 -6.99 2.39 -0.22
CA PRO A 17 -7.83 2.76 0.91
C PRO A 17 -8.61 4.06 0.68
N LEU A 18 -8.17 4.89 -0.29
CA LEU A 18 -8.71 6.22 -0.54
C LEU A 18 -9.98 6.20 -1.39
N SER A 19 -10.11 5.21 -2.27
CA SER A 19 -11.24 5.11 -3.20
C SER A 19 -11.99 3.79 -3.12
N GLY A 20 -11.39 2.74 -2.54
CA GLY A 20 -11.95 1.38 -2.48
C GLY A 20 -12.16 0.70 -3.84
N ARG A 21 -12.01 1.43 -4.95
CA ARG A 21 -12.28 0.98 -6.33
C ARG A 21 -11.03 0.97 -7.20
N MET A 22 -10.00 1.71 -6.82
CA MET A 22 -8.74 1.78 -7.57
C MET A 22 -7.83 0.62 -7.18
N VAL A 23 -7.42 -0.18 -8.16
CA VAL A 23 -6.60 -1.38 -7.97
C VAL A 23 -5.31 -1.26 -8.77
N PHE A 24 -4.18 -1.18 -8.08
CA PHE A 24 -2.85 -1.19 -8.72
C PHE A 24 -2.40 -2.63 -8.88
N ARG A 25 -1.90 -3.00 -10.07
CA ARG A 25 -1.61 -4.40 -10.41
C ARG A 25 -0.22 -4.56 -10.99
N GLY A 26 0.47 -5.61 -10.56
CA GLY A 26 1.78 -5.99 -11.07
C GLY A 26 2.94 -5.15 -10.50
N HIS A 27 4.14 -5.67 -10.65
CA HIS A 27 5.34 -5.13 -10.00
C HIS A 27 5.67 -3.70 -10.39
N ASP A 28 5.48 -3.29 -11.65
CA ASP A 28 5.84 -1.93 -12.10
C ASP A 28 4.96 -0.85 -11.45
N ASP A 29 3.66 -1.09 -11.41
CA ASP A 29 2.68 -0.17 -10.82
C ASP A 29 2.85 -0.14 -9.30
N LEU A 30 3.03 -1.30 -8.68
CA LEU A 30 3.26 -1.42 -7.24
C LEU A 30 4.60 -0.83 -6.81
N ARG A 31 5.68 -0.99 -7.59
CA ARG A 31 6.98 -0.38 -7.29
C ARG A 31 6.87 1.14 -7.26
N SER A 32 6.24 1.72 -8.28
CA SER A 32 6.01 3.17 -8.38
C SER A 32 5.18 3.68 -7.20
N LEU A 33 4.08 2.98 -6.89
CA LEU A 33 3.20 3.32 -5.79
C LEU A 33 3.88 3.21 -4.42
N LEU A 34 4.42 2.04 -4.09
CA LEU A 34 5.05 1.76 -2.79
C LEU A 34 6.27 2.66 -2.56
N THR A 35 7.02 3.01 -3.61
CA THR A 35 8.10 4.00 -3.51
C THR A 35 7.56 5.38 -3.12
N ALA A 36 6.46 5.82 -3.75
CA ALA A 36 5.85 7.10 -3.43
C ALA A 36 5.25 7.14 -2.01
N VAL A 37 4.62 6.03 -1.59
CA VAL A 37 3.99 5.84 -0.28
C VAL A 37 5.04 5.81 0.83
N TYR A 38 5.95 4.83 0.80
CA TYR A 38 6.95 4.67 1.86
C TYR A 38 7.99 5.79 1.88
N GLY A 39 8.26 6.43 0.74
CA GLY A 39 9.08 7.65 0.70
C GLY A 39 8.39 8.89 1.30
N GLY A 40 7.08 8.83 1.58
CA GLY A 40 6.32 9.91 2.24
C GLY A 40 6.04 9.66 3.73
N LEU A 41 6.35 8.46 4.23
CA LEU A 41 6.14 8.07 5.61
C LEU A 41 7.45 8.16 6.40
N GLY A 42 7.38 8.70 7.60
CA GLY A 42 8.48 8.71 8.56
C GLY A 42 8.12 7.93 9.81
N GLN A 43 9.13 7.53 10.59
CA GLN A 43 8.96 6.87 11.89
C GLN A 43 8.03 5.63 11.83
N LEU A 44 8.09 4.88 10.73
CA LEU A 44 7.24 3.71 10.53
C LEU A 44 7.70 2.56 11.43
N SER A 45 6.81 2.11 12.31
CA SER A 45 6.97 0.94 13.16
C SER A 45 5.91 -0.09 12.81
N TRP A 46 6.31 -1.36 12.82
CA TRP A 46 5.42 -2.50 12.56
C TRP A 46 5.28 -3.33 13.83
N GLN A 47 4.07 -3.80 14.08
CA GLN A 47 3.81 -4.82 15.10
C GLN A 47 3.96 -6.22 14.50
N GLU A 48 3.94 -7.22 15.36
CA GLU A 48 3.91 -8.61 14.92
C GLU A 48 2.67 -8.87 14.03
N PRO A 49 2.83 -9.50 12.86
CA PRO A 49 1.70 -9.78 11.98
C PRO A 49 0.75 -10.77 12.63
N ILE A 50 -0.55 -10.47 12.54
CA ILE A 50 -1.63 -11.24 13.15
C ILE A 50 -2.21 -12.20 12.09
N GLY A 51 -2.48 -13.44 12.50
CA GLY A 51 -3.20 -14.42 11.68
C GLY A 51 -2.34 -15.60 11.22
N GLU A 52 -3.01 -16.70 10.89
CA GLU A 52 -2.41 -17.94 10.40
C GLU A 52 -2.87 -18.23 8.96
N GLY A 53 -2.03 -18.94 8.20
CA GLY A 53 -2.36 -19.34 6.83
C GLY A 53 -2.27 -18.19 5.81
N PRO A 54 -3.16 -18.14 4.80
CA PRO A 54 -3.02 -17.28 3.62
C PRO A 54 -3.46 -15.84 3.86
N ILE A 55 -4.12 -15.51 4.98
CA ILE A 55 -4.55 -14.15 5.29
C ILE A 55 -3.80 -13.70 6.55
N ARG A 56 -3.05 -12.60 6.43
CA ARG A 56 -2.34 -11.99 7.55
C ARG A 56 -2.66 -10.50 7.64
N VAL A 57 -2.53 -9.94 8.83
CA VAL A 57 -2.72 -8.51 9.08
C VAL A 57 -1.45 -7.94 9.67
N ALA A 58 -0.84 -6.98 8.98
CA ALA A 58 0.28 -6.22 9.49
C ALA A 58 -0.21 -4.87 10.02
N VAL A 59 -0.03 -4.62 11.31
CA VAL A 59 -0.40 -3.35 11.94
C VAL A 59 0.83 -2.46 12.01
N SER A 60 0.70 -1.20 11.59
CA SER A 60 1.76 -0.21 11.69
C SER A 60 1.29 1.13 12.20
N GLU A 61 2.25 1.88 12.74
CA GLU A 61 2.13 3.30 13.06
C GLU A 61 3.27 4.04 12.39
N GLY A 62 3.01 5.25 11.88
CA GLY A 62 4.02 6.13 11.34
C GLY A 62 3.57 7.58 11.36
N ARG A 63 4.31 8.43 10.64
CA ARG A 63 3.99 9.85 10.50
C ARG A 63 3.99 10.28 9.06
N VAL A 64 3.03 11.14 8.73
CA VAL A 64 2.89 11.80 7.44
C VAL A 64 2.76 13.31 7.67
N ALA A 65 3.72 14.08 7.16
CA ALA A 65 3.81 15.54 7.40
C ALA A 65 3.57 15.96 8.87
N GLY A 66 4.18 15.24 9.81
CA GLY A 66 4.07 15.52 11.24
C GLY A 66 2.81 14.98 11.94
N VAL A 67 1.84 14.42 11.21
CA VAL A 67 0.63 13.82 11.78
C VAL A 67 0.80 12.31 11.90
N THR A 68 0.38 11.72 13.01
CA THR A 68 0.37 10.26 13.20
C THR A 68 -0.63 9.60 12.27
N ILE A 69 -0.21 8.54 11.61
CA ILE A 69 -1.04 7.67 10.78
C ILE A 69 -0.85 6.22 11.23
N THR A 70 -1.94 5.48 11.34
CA THR A 70 -1.95 4.05 11.61
C THR A 70 -2.51 3.31 10.41
N ASP A 71 -2.02 2.09 10.19
CA ASP A 71 -2.48 1.21 9.12
C ASP A 71 -2.71 -0.20 9.66
N ALA A 72 -3.80 -0.82 9.19
CA ALA A 72 -4.00 -2.26 9.29
C ALA A 72 -3.97 -2.82 7.86
N LEU A 73 -2.81 -3.31 7.46
CA LEU A 73 -2.58 -3.84 6.12
C LEU A 73 -2.97 -5.32 6.08
N VAL A 74 -4.09 -5.62 5.42
CA VAL A 74 -4.49 -7.01 5.17
C VAL A 74 -3.73 -7.53 3.96
N LEU A 75 -3.02 -8.63 4.15
CA LEU A 75 -2.21 -9.34 3.17
C LEU A 75 -2.89 -10.67 2.84
N GLU A 76 -3.06 -10.95 1.56
CA GLU A 76 -3.37 -12.30 1.07
C GLU A 76 -2.13 -12.87 0.40
N LEU A 77 -1.70 -14.04 0.87
CA LEU A 77 -0.60 -14.81 0.32
C LEU A 77 -1.13 -15.81 -0.72
N ASP A 78 -0.32 -16.11 -1.73
CA ASP A 78 -0.54 -17.24 -2.62
C ASP A 78 0.03 -18.55 -2.04
N ASP A 79 -0.11 -19.63 -2.81
CA ASP A 79 0.37 -20.97 -2.41
C ASP A 79 1.89 -21.05 -2.25
N ASN A 80 2.64 -20.08 -2.82
CA ASN A 80 4.09 -19.96 -2.68
C ASN A 80 4.49 -19.06 -1.49
N GLY A 81 3.52 -18.54 -0.73
CA GLY A 81 3.75 -17.61 0.37
C GLY A 81 4.10 -16.19 -0.08
N GLN A 82 3.94 -15.86 -1.37
CA GLN A 82 4.14 -14.50 -1.89
C GLN A 82 2.87 -13.67 -1.71
N ILE A 83 3.02 -12.36 -1.50
CA ILE A 83 1.87 -11.47 -1.30
C ILE A 83 1.18 -11.24 -2.64
N ARG A 84 -0.03 -11.79 -2.80
CA ARG A 84 -0.89 -11.61 -3.97
C ARG A 84 -1.82 -10.40 -3.84
N ARG A 85 -2.23 -10.03 -2.62
CA ARG A 85 -3.10 -8.86 -2.42
C ARG A 85 -2.78 -8.06 -1.18
N LEU A 86 -2.78 -6.74 -1.33
CA LEU A 86 -2.58 -5.74 -0.28
C LEU A 86 -3.85 -4.88 -0.14
N ARG A 87 -4.37 -4.79 1.07
CA ARG A 87 -5.53 -3.95 1.41
C ARG A 87 -5.19 -3.11 2.65
N PRO A 88 -4.68 -1.88 2.47
CA PRO A 88 -4.41 -0.97 3.57
C PRO A 88 -5.72 -0.46 4.17
N HIS A 89 -5.72 -0.18 5.47
CA HIS A 89 -6.82 0.43 6.20
C HIS A 89 -6.28 1.56 7.08
N LEU A 90 -6.13 2.73 6.46
CA LEU A 90 -5.50 3.91 7.07
C LEU A 90 -6.45 4.64 8.02
N ARG A 91 -5.90 5.12 9.13
CA ARG A 91 -6.57 5.99 10.12
C ARG A 91 -5.56 6.96 10.74
N PRO A 92 -6.01 8.04 11.41
CA PRO A 92 -7.35 8.63 11.38
C PRO A 92 -7.61 9.38 10.05
N TRP A 93 -8.87 9.73 9.77
CA TRP A 93 -9.29 10.36 8.51
C TRP A 93 -8.46 11.60 8.11
N LEU A 94 -8.09 12.44 9.09
CA LEU A 94 -7.24 13.62 8.85
C LEU A 94 -5.88 13.21 8.26
N ALA A 95 -5.21 12.23 8.87
CA ALA A 95 -3.93 11.73 8.40
C ALA A 95 -4.05 11.07 7.02
N THR A 96 -5.14 10.34 6.78
CA THR A 96 -5.46 9.74 5.47
C THR A 96 -5.63 10.81 4.38
N THR A 97 -6.24 11.94 4.70
CA THR A 97 -6.42 13.07 3.77
C THR A 97 -5.09 13.74 3.45
N VAL A 98 -4.26 14.01 4.47
CA VAL A 98 -2.91 14.54 4.29
C VAL A 98 -2.06 13.61 3.43
N PHE A 99 -2.12 12.31 3.71
CA PHE A 99 -1.45 11.28 2.91
C PHE A 99 -1.91 11.32 1.44
N ALA A 100 -3.21 11.41 1.18
CA ALA A 100 -3.74 11.51 -0.18
C ALA A 100 -3.23 12.75 -0.93
N LEU A 101 -3.18 13.91 -0.27
CA LEU A 101 -2.70 15.17 -0.85
C LEU A 101 -1.21 15.10 -1.21
N LEU A 102 -0.39 14.42 -0.41
CA LEU A 102 1.04 14.25 -0.68
C LEU A 102 1.32 13.17 -1.74
N LEU A 103 0.50 12.12 -1.75
CA LEU A 103 0.65 11.01 -2.67
C LEU A 103 0.14 11.37 -4.07
N GLY A 104 -0.96 12.13 -4.16
CA GLY A 104 -1.62 12.51 -5.40
C GLY A 104 -0.67 13.05 -6.47
N PRO A 105 0.13 14.10 -6.20
CA PRO A 105 1.11 14.63 -7.17
C PRO A 105 2.18 13.63 -7.58
N LYS A 106 2.64 12.75 -6.67
CA LYS A 106 3.65 11.73 -6.97
C LYS A 106 3.11 10.67 -7.92
N ILE A 107 1.86 10.26 -7.73
CA ILE A 107 1.19 9.31 -8.63
C ILE A 107 0.76 9.98 -9.93
N ALA A 108 0.35 11.26 -9.91
CA ALA A 108 -0.03 12.01 -11.11
C ALA A 108 1.11 12.12 -12.13
N ARG A 109 2.37 12.01 -11.70
CA ARG A 109 3.55 11.89 -12.58
C ARG A 109 3.59 10.57 -13.38
N HIS A 110 2.75 9.60 -13.01
CA HIS A 110 2.60 8.29 -13.65
C HIS A 110 1.16 8.09 -14.16
N PRO A 111 0.70 8.88 -15.15
CA PRO A 111 -0.70 8.87 -15.59
C PRO A 111 -1.15 7.52 -16.17
N ALA A 112 -0.22 6.74 -16.74
CA ALA A 112 -0.51 5.39 -17.23
C ALA A 112 -0.92 4.42 -16.11
N VAL A 113 -0.26 4.53 -14.94
CA VAL A 113 -0.55 3.71 -13.76
C VAL A 113 -1.94 4.05 -13.22
N LEU A 114 -2.27 5.35 -13.07
CA LEU A 114 -3.61 5.79 -12.65
C LEU A 114 -4.70 5.32 -13.59
N ARG A 115 -4.48 5.46 -14.90
CA ARG A 115 -5.46 5.04 -15.90
C ARG A 115 -5.72 3.53 -15.86
N ARG A 116 -4.68 2.72 -15.65
CA ARG A 116 -4.85 1.27 -15.46
C ARG A 116 -5.58 0.95 -14.16
N ALA A 117 -5.21 1.61 -13.06
CA ALA A 117 -5.81 1.34 -11.78
C ALA A 117 -7.30 1.74 -11.68
N LEU A 118 -7.72 2.71 -12.49
CA LEU A 118 -9.13 3.15 -12.63
C LEU A 118 -9.94 2.29 -13.62
N ARG A 119 -9.28 1.56 -14.53
CA ARG A 119 -9.92 0.62 -15.46
C ARG A 119 -10.07 -0.72 -14.74
N ARG A 120 -11.30 -0.99 -14.30
CA ARG A 120 -11.65 -2.17 -13.50
C ARG A 120 -11.23 -3.46 -14.18
#